data_AF-A0A916HYM4-F1
#
_entry.id   AF-A0A916HYM4-F1
#
_cell.length_a   1.000
_cell.length_b   1.000
_cell.length_c   1.000
_cell.angle_alpha   90.00
_cell.angle_beta   90.00
_cell.angle_gamma   90.00
#
_symmetry.space_group_name_H-M   'P 1'
#
loop_
_entity.id
_entity.type
_entity.pdbx_description
1 polymer ?
#
loop_
_entity_poly.entity_id
_entity_poly.type
_entity_poly.pdbx_seq_one_letter_code
_entity_poly.pdbx_strand_id
1 'polypeptide(L)'
;MPGFSPTSRRGSGFSPTDRHVPGFRRPLLAALLAAASTGALSGPVEVYREGERFCPHGVPASAPRIGASEAERIALRLVPDGFCGPTASVRGCDLVTENWYDTWRVYVHQYRRVPNAYDWAALTHTYVILDSVGNCLANIPGTEPGAPR
;
A
#
# COMPACT_ATOMS: atom_id res chain seq x y z
N MET A 1 -11.07 24.78 -60.03
CA MET A 1 -10.23 24.03 -60.99
C MET A 1 -8.83 23.90 -60.40
N PRO A 2 -8.23 22.70 -60.42
CA PRO A 2 -6.95 22.40 -59.78
C PRO A 2 -5.78 22.82 -60.67
N GLY A 3 -4.70 23.32 -60.07
CA GLY A 3 -3.43 23.60 -60.73
C GLY A 3 -2.36 22.64 -60.22
N PHE A 4 -1.96 21.72 -61.09
CA PHE A 4 -0.91 20.73 -60.93
C PHE A 4 0.49 21.35 -60.70
N SER A 5 1.29 20.62 -59.91
CA SER A 5 2.75 20.41 -59.85
C SER A 5 3.54 20.55 -61.19
N PRO A 6 4.87 20.28 -61.30
CA PRO A 6 5.96 20.05 -60.33
C PRO A 6 7.26 20.84 -60.70
N THR A 7 8.33 20.75 -59.91
CA THR A 7 9.68 20.57 -60.51
C THR A 7 10.52 19.61 -59.68
N SER A 8 11.01 18.61 -60.40
CA SER A 8 11.91 17.53 -60.00
C SER A 8 13.32 17.85 -60.51
N ARG A 9 14.34 17.62 -59.67
CA ARG A 9 15.70 17.16 -60.02
C ARG A 9 16.22 16.39 -58.79
N ARG A 10 16.41 15.07 -58.79
CA ARG A 10 17.41 14.24 -59.53
C ARG A 10 18.83 14.79 -59.28
N GLY A 11 19.79 14.11 -58.67
CA GLY A 11 19.97 12.76 -58.15
C GLY A 11 21.47 12.54 -57.87
N SER A 12 21.83 11.39 -57.27
CA SER A 12 23.16 10.74 -57.29
C SER A 12 24.28 11.48 -56.52
N GLY A 13 25.13 10.90 -55.67
CA GLY A 13 25.61 9.53 -55.41
C GLY A 13 27.05 9.67 -54.85
N PHE A 14 27.62 8.56 -54.37
CA PHE A 14 29.02 8.36 -53.93
C PHE A 14 29.38 8.59 -52.44
N SER A 15 29.48 7.48 -51.69
CA SER A 15 30.51 7.26 -50.66
C SER A 15 31.86 7.00 -51.33
N PRO A 16 33.00 7.31 -50.68
CA PRO A 16 33.80 6.20 -50.12
C PRO A 16 34.65 6.51 -48.85
N THR A 17 34.87 5.43 -48.09
CA THR A 17 36.08 5.01 -47.34
C THR A 17 36.58 5.75 -46.08
N ASP A 18 36.58 4.96 -45.00
CA ASP A 18 37.54 4.82 -43.89
C ASP A 18 38.94 5.46 -44.05
N ARG A 19 39.41 6.09 -42.95
CA ARG A 19 40.80 6.04 -42.46
C ARG A 19 40.91 6.50 -41.00
N HIS A 20 41.39 5.59 -40.16
CA HIS A 20 41.90 5.78 -38.79
C HIS A 20 43.07 6.78 -38.71
N VAL A 21 43.11 7.62 -37.65
CA VAL A 21 44.33 8.05 -36.91
C VAL A 21 43.95 8.36 -35.45
N PRO A 22 44.80 8.05 -34.44
CA PRO A 22 44.38 7.80 -33.06
C PRO A 22 44.69 8.93 -32.07
N GLY A 23 44.04 8.86 -30.91
CA GLY A 23 44.67 9.10 -29.61
C GLY A 23 44.75 10.53 -29.10
N PHE A 24 43.83 10.91 -28.22
CA PHE A 24 44.17 11.67 -27.02
C PHE A 24 43.33 11.17 -25.84
N ARG A 25 44.02 10.52 -24.90
CA ARG A 25 43.52 10.06 -23.60
C ARG A 25 43.29 11.25 -22.68
N ARG A 26 42.18 11.30 -21.93
CA ARG A 26 42.10 11.53 -20.46
C ARG A 26 40.64 11.66 -19.97
N PRO A 27 40.35 11.45 -18.67
CA PRO A 27 39.66 10.25 -18.21
C PRO A 27 38.38 10.53 -17.39
N LEU A 28 37.73 9.44 -16.97
CA LEU A 28 36.88 9.34 -15.76
C LEU A 28 35.66 10.27 -15.67
N LEU A 29 34.50 9.72 -16.00
CA LEU A 29 33.31 9.91 -15.17
C LEU A 29 32.44 8.66 -15.24
N ALA A 30 32.53 7.89 -14.16
CA ALA A 30 31.65 6.79 -13.85
C ALA A 30 30.21 7.31 -13.74
N ALA A 31 29.29 6.64 -14.42
CA ALA A 31 27.90 6.63 -14.04
C ALA A 31 27.37 5.21 -14.29
N LEU A 32 27.65 4.35 -13.31
CA LEU A 32 26.89 3.14 -13.02
C LEU A 32 25.42 3.53 -12.86
N LEU A 33 24.65 3.47 -13.94
CA LEU A 33 23.20 3.35 -13.86
C LEU A 33 22.86 1.87 -13.91
N ALA A 34 23.28 1.16 -12.85
CA ALA A 34 22.61 -0.04 -12.44
C ALA A 34 21.21 0.40 -11.98
N ALA A 35 20.27 0.43 -12.93
CA ALA A 35 18.86 0.43 -12.61
C ALA A 35 18.54 -0.94 -12.00
N ALA A 36 18.93 -1.13 -10.75
CA ALA A 36 18.28 -2.06 -9.85
C ALA A 36 16.87 -1.53 -9.64
N SER A 37 15.99 -1.80 -10.61
CA SER A 37 14.57 -1.89 -10.36
C SER A 37 14.40 -3.06 -9.39
N THR A 38 14.61 -2.78 -8.10
CA THR A 38 13.87 -3.47 -7.04
C THR A 38 12.41 -3.18 -7.36
N GLY A 39 11.83 -4.04 -8.19
CA GLY A 39 10.39 -4.16 -8.32
C GLY A 39 9.90 -4.38 -6.91
N ALA A 40 9.30 -3.34 -6.33
CA ALA A 40 8.38 -3.52 -5.24
C ALA A 40 7.34 -4.52 -5.75
N LEU A 41 7.42 -5.76 -5.26
CA LEU A 41 6.38 -6.75 -5.42
C LEU A 41 5.16 -6.21 -4.66
N SER A 42 4.38 -5.36 -5.31
CA SER A 42 3.04 -4.97 -4.86
C SER A 42 2.10 -6.15 -5.11
N GLY A 43 2.28 -7.22 -4.33
CA GLY A 43 1.30 -8.28 -4.18
C GLY A 43 0.41 -7.97 -2.97
N PRO A 44 -0.82 -8.50 -2.91
CA PRO A 44 -1.68 -8.33 -1.74
C PRO A 44 -0.96 -8.92 -0.53
N VAL A 45 -0.70 -8.08 0.48
CA VAL A 45 -0.14 -8.54 1.75
C VAL A 45 -1.28 -9.18 2.54
N GLU A 46 -1.60 -10.42 2.20
CA GLU A 46 -2.48 -11.34 2.94
C GLU A 46 -1.75 -11.93 4.16
N VAL A 47 -0.81 -11.18 4.74
CA VAL A 47 -0.02 -11.65 5.87
C VAL A 47 -0.63 -11.05 7.13
N TYR A 48 -1.18 -11.92 7.98
CA TYR A 48 -1.59 -11.56 9.34
C TYR A 48 -0.49 -10.74 10.01
N ARG A 49 -0.88 -9.68 10.72
CA ARG A 49 0.08 -8.87 11.47
C ARG A 49 0.40 -9.61 12.77
N GLU A 50 1.61 -10.12 12.86
CA GLU A 50 2.06 -10.95 13.97
C GLU A 50 3.00 -10.20 14.94
N GLY A 51 3.27 -10.85 16.06
CA GLY A 51 4.25 -10.42 17.07
C GLY A 51 3.67 -9.50 18.14
N GLU A 52 4.42 -9.32 19.23
CA GLU A 52 3.95 -8.64 20.46
C GLU A 52 3.33 -7.25 20.23
N ARG A 53 3.75 -6.51 19.20
CA ARG A 53 3.18 -5.19 18.87
C ARG A 53 1.77 -5.29 18.26
N PHE A 54 1.53 -6.27 17.41
CA PHE A 54 0.34 -6.32 16.54
C PHE A 54 -0.62 -7.46 16.89
N CYS A 55 -0.12 -8.54 17.48
CA CYS A 55 -0.91 -9.67 17.95
C CYS A 55 -0.27 -10.31 19.21
N PRO A 56 -0.42 -9.69 20.40
CA PRO A 56 0.11 -10.24 21.65
C PRO A 56 -0.80 -11.32 22.25
N HIS A 57 -0.20 -12.24 23.01
CA HIS A 57 -0.87 -13.37 23.68
C HIS A 57 -0.55 -13.49 25.19
N GLY A 58 -0.14 -12.39 25.82
CA GLY A 58 0.43 -12.40 27.18
C GLY A 58 -0.58 -12.35 28.35
N VAL A 59 -1.88 -12.24 28.08
CA VAL A 59 -2.91 -12.16 29.14
C VAL A 59 -3.29 -13.57 29.60
N PRO A 60 -3.21 -13.88 30.91
CA PRO A 60 -3.55 -15.21 31.40
C PRO A 60 -5.04 -15.51 31.23
N ALA A 61 -5.39 -16.76 30.95
CA ALA A 61 -6.79 -17.20 30.77
C ALA A 61 -7.68 -17.00 32.01
N SER A 62 -7.08 -16.84 33.20
CA SER A 62 -7.80 -16.51 34.44
C SER A 62 -8.10 -15.02 34.62
N ALA A 63 -7.66 -14.17 33.70
CA ALA A 63 -7.93 -12.74 33.75
C ALA A 63 -9.43 -12.45 33.62
N PRO A 64 -9.91 -11.30 34.13
CA PRO A 64 -11.28 -10.86 33.92
C PRO A 64 -11.61 -10.76 32.42
N ARG A 65 -12.84 -11.10 32.07
CA ARG A 65 -13.33 -11.02 30.70
C ARG A 65 -13.54 -9.58 30.28
N ILE A 66 -13.18 -9.26 29.05
CA ILE A 66 -13.31 -7.91 28.49
C ILE A 66 -14.69 -7.70 27.86
N GLY A 67 -15.18 -6.46 27.92
CA GLY A 67 -16.40 -6.03 27.23
C GLY A 67 -16.11 -5.38 25.87
N ALA A 68 -17.16 -5.02 25.13
CA ALA A 68 -17.05 -4.45 23.78
C ALA A 68 -16.15 -3.19 23.72
N SER A 69 -16.37 -2.22 24.60
CA SER A 69 -15.57 -0.98 24.63
C SER A 69 -14.09 -1.22 24.97
N GLU A 70 -13.79 -2.29 25.70
CA GLU A 70 -12.42 -2.68 25.97
C GLU A 70 -11.77 -3.38 24.77
N ALA A 71 -12.51 -4.27 24.11
CA ALA A 71 -12.09 -4.87 22.85
C ALA A 71 -11.78 -3.81 21.79
N GLU A 72 -12.62 -2.78 21.65
CA GLU A 72 -12.39 -1.65 20.74
C GLU A 72 -11.10 -0.89 21.05
N ARG A 73 -10.85 -0.56 22.33
CA ARG A 73 -9.59 0.08 22.74
C ARG A 73 -8.38 -0.79 22.45
N ILE A 74 -8.46 -2.09 22.72
CA ILE A 74 -7.37 -3.03 22.42
C ILE A 74 -7.13 -3.05 20.90
N ALA A 75 -8.19 -3.23 20.10
CA ALA A 75 -8.09 -3.24 18.66
C ALA A 75 -7.43 -1.97 18.09
N LEU A 76 -7.84 -0.78 18.54
CA LEU A 76 -7.22 0.48 18.12
C LEU A 76 -5.76 0.64 18.53
N ARG A 77 -5.30 -0.06 19.58
CA ARG A 77 -3.87 -0.11 19.88
C ARG A 77 -3.12 -1.08 18.96
N LEU A 78 -3.77 -2.15 18.51
CA LEU A 78 -3.14 -3.19 17.67
C LEU A 78 -3.10 -2.82 16.18
N VAL A 79 -3.84 -1.80 15.73
CA VAL A 79 -3.67 -1.27 14.38
C VAL A 79 -2.35 -0.47 14.27
N PRO A 80 -1.80 -0.31 13.04
CA PRO A 80 -0.62 0.52 12.83
C PRO A 80 -0.81 1.96 13.29
N ASP A 81 0.29 2.59 13.70
CA ASP A 81 0.25 4.00 14.11
C ASP A 81 -0.20 4.87 12.93
N GLY A 82 -1.09 5.83 13.20
CA GLY A 82 -1.66 6.70 12.17
C GLY A 82 -2.67 6.02 11.24
N PHE A 83 -3.03 4.75 11.46
CA PHE A 83 -4.02 4.04 10.63
C PHE A 83 -5.35 4.79 10.52
N CYS A 84 -5.81 5.42 11.61
CA CYS A 84 -7.04 6.22 11.63
C CYS A 84 -6.82 7.71 11.32
N GLY A 85 -5.64 8.08 10.82
CA GLY A 85 -5.30 9.45 10.48
C GLY A 85 -5.10 10.39 11.68
N PRO A 86 -5.16 11.72 11.46
CA PRO A 86 -5.53 12.37 10.20
C PRO A 86 -4.40 12.31 9.15
N THR A 87 -4.75 11.98 7.91
CA THR A 87 -3.90 12.12 6.72
C THR A 87 -4.62 12.93 5.65
N ALA A 88 -4.01 13.10 4.46
CA ALA A 88 -4.67 13.74 3.32
C ALA A 88 -5.97 13.01 2.90
N SER A 89 -6.03 11.69 3.08
CA SER A 89 -7.13 10.83 2.59
C SER A 89 -7.97 10.21 3.72
N VAL A 90 -7.47 10.16 4.95
CA VAL A 90 -8.15 9.52 6.10
C VAL A 90 -8.40 10.54 7.19
N ARG A 91 -9.64 10.62 7.69
CA ARG A 91 -10.03 11.56 8.74
C ARG A 91 -10.32 10.90 10.08
N GLY A 92 -10.59 9.61 10.08
CA GLY A 92 -10.86 8.82 11.27
C GLY A 92 -11.09 7.35 10.93
N CYS A 93 -11.45 6.59 11.95
CA CYS A 93 -12.00 5.25 11.79
C CYS A 93 -13.37 5.16 12.45
N ASP A 94 -14.25 4.36 11.84
CA ASP A 94 -15.42 3.81 12.51
C ASP A 94 -15.10 2.38 12.96
N LEU A 95 -15.81 1.94 14.00
CA LEU A 95 -15.66 0.60 14.56
C LEU A 95 -16.99 -0.14 14.49
N VAL A 96 -16.93 -1.39 14.04
CA VAL A 96 -18.05 -2.34 14.15
C VAL A 96 -17.57 -3.51 15.00
N THR A 97 -18.22 -3.70 16.14
CA THR A 97 -17.81 -4.67 17.15
C THR A 97 -18.87 -5.74 17.31
N GLU A 98 -18.46 -7.00 17.16
CA GLU A 98 -19.31 -8.18 17.33
C GLU A 98 -18.67 -9.12 18.36
N ASN A 99 -19.50 -9.77 19.18
CA ASN A 99 -19.06 -10.93 19.97
C ASN A 99 -19.60 -12.20 19.34
N TRP A 100 -18.71 -13.14 19.01
CA TRP A 100 -19.07 -14.41 18.41
C TRP A 100 -18.28 -15.53 19.09
N TYR A 101 -18.98 -16.52 19.67
CA TYR A 101 -18.38 -17.60 20.46
C TYR A 101 -17.29 -17.12 21.43
N ASP A 102 -17.64 -16.15 22.27
CA ASP A 102 -16.74 -15.61 23.28
C ASP A 102 -15.45 -14.98 22.73
N THR A 103 -15.52 -14.57 21.47
CA THR A 103 -14.44 -13.93 20.73
C THR A 103 -14.92 -12.57 20.29
N TRP A 104 -14.13 -11.53 20.53
CA TRP A 104 -14.44 -10.18 20.05
C TRP A 104 -13.87 -9.99 18.64
N ARG A 105 -14.73 -9.62 17.70
CA ARG A 105 -14.37 -9.28 16.32
C ARG A 105 -14.59 -7.78 16.15
N VAL A 106 -13.50 -7.04 16.00
CA VAL A 106 -13.53 -5.59 15.84
C VAL A 106 -13.10 -5.25 14.42
N TYR A 107 -14.02 -4.70 13.65
CA TYR A 107 -13.75 -4.17 12.32
C TYR A 107 -13.43 -2.68 12.44
N VAL A 108 -12.22 -2.31 12.06
CA VAL A 108 -11.76 -0.92 12.07
C VAL A 108 -11.72 -0.43 10.63
N HIS A 109 -12.61 0.51 10.29
CA HIS A 109 -12.79 0.99 8.93
C HIS A 109 -12.41 2.46 8.83
N GLN A 110 -11.44 2.78 7.99
CA GLN A 110 -11.10 4.17 7.70
C GLN A 110 -12.27 4.87 7.03
N TYR A 111 -12.46 6.16 7.35
CA TYR A 111 -13.34 7.04 6.60
C TYR A 111 -12.61 8.33 6.22
N ARG A 112 -13.03 8.89 5.07
CA ARG A 112 -12.81 10.30 4.74
C ARG A 112 -14.05 11.09 5.11
N ARG A 113 -13.85 12.34 5.51
CA ARG A 113 -14.97 13.26 5.73
C ARG A 113 -15.20 14.04 4.46
N VAL A 114 -16.39 13.90 3.88
CA VAL A 114 -16.88 14.74 2.78
C VAL A 114 -17.93 15.71 3.32
N PRO A 115 -18.28 16.79 2.61
CA PRO A 115 -19.33 17.69 3.09
C PRO A 115 -20.60 16.92 3.47
N ASN A 116 -20.96 16.99 4.75
CA ASN A 116 -22.13 16.35 5.37
C ASN A 116 -22.18 14.81 5.37
N ALA A 117 -21.09 14.11 5.06
CA ALA A 117 -21.07 12.65 5.14
C ALA A 117 -19.69 12.08 5.49
N TYR A 118 -19.70 10.83 5.95
CA TYR A 118 -18.52 9.97 5.95
C TYR A 118 -18.54 9.14 4.70
N ASP A 119 -17.37 9.01 4.10
CA ASP A 119 -17.20 8.20 2.93
C ASP A 119 -16.11 7.17 3.21
N TRP A 120 -16.51 5.92 3.05
CA TRP A 120 -15.70 4.74 3.28
C TRP A 120 -15.27 4.09 1.96
N ALA A 121 -15.73 4.62 0.83
CA ALA A 121 -15.41 4.08 -0.48
C ALA A 121 -13.92 4.24 -0.74
N ALA A 122 -13.32 3.13 -1.14
CA ALA A 122 -11.92 3.04 -1.49
C ALA A 122 -10.94 3.43 -0.34
N LEU A 123 -11.23 3.01 0.90
CA LEU A 123 -10.30 3.16 2.02
C LEU A 123 -10.00 1.82 2.69
N THR A 124 -8.85 1.74 3.35
CA THR A 124 -8.36 0.50 3.98
C THR A 124 -9.18 0.18 5.23
N HIS A 125 -9.33 -1.11 5.51
CA HIS A 125 -9.92 -1.62 6.74
C HIS A 125 -8.98 -2.62 7.40
N THR A 126 -9.32 -3.05 8.60
CA THR A 126 -8.61 -4.14 9.28
C THR A 126 -9.54 -4.85 10.23
N TYR A 127 -9.36 -6.16 10.37
CA TYR A 127 -10.06 -6.95 11.37
C TYR A 127 -9.11 -7.27 12.51
N VAL A 128 -9.51 -7.01 13.75
CA VAL A 128 -8.82 -7.49 14.94
C VAL A 128 -9.75 -8.46 15.66
N ILE A 129 -9.26 -9.66 15.89
CA ILE A 129 -9.99 -10.72 16.59
C ILE A 129 -9.28 -10.96 17.91
N LEU A 130 -10.01 -10.87 19.02
CA LEU A 130 -9.52 -11.05 20.37
C LEU A 130 -10.27 -12.18 21.08
N ASP A 131 -9.59 -12.92 21.94
CA ASP A 131 -10.27 -13.81 22.87
C ASP A 131 -11.05 -13.02 23.94
N SER A 132 -11.71 -13.75 24.85
CA SER A 132 -12.54 -13.15 25.89
C SER A 132 -11.81 -12.37 26.95
N VAL A 133 -10.47 -12.47 27.02
CA VAL A 133 -9.64 -11.75 27.99
C VAL A 133 -8.73 -10.71 27.34
N GLY A 134 -8.77 -10.59 26.00
CA GLY A 134 -8.09 -9.55 25.24
C GLY A 134 -6.76 -9.95 24.62
N ASN A 135 -6.42 -11.25 24.58
CA ASN A 135 -5.33 -11.70 23.70
C ASN A 135 -5.77 -11.61 22.25
N CYS A 136 -4.82 -11.26 21.38
CA CYS A 136 -5.08 -11.32 19.95
C CYS A 136 -5.17 -12.78 19.48
N LEU A 137 -6.13 -13.06 18.61
CA LEU A 137 -6.22 -14.32 17.87
C LEU A 137 -5.86 -14.11 16.40
N ALA A 138 -6.18 -12.93 15.86
CA ALA A 138 -5.78 -12.52 14.52
C ALA A 138 -5.82 -10.99 14.37
N ASN A 139 -4.84 -10.43 13.67
CA ASN A 139 -4.85 -9.05 13.21
C ASN A 139 -4.70 -9.04 11.69
N ILE A 140 -5.82 -8.94 10.99
CA ILE A 140 -5.93 -9.19 9.56
C ILE A 140 -5.90 -7.83 8.85
N PRO A 141 -4.83 -7.51 8.09
CA PRO A 141 -4.86 -6.35 7.21
C PRO A 141 -6.00 -6.51 6.21
N GLY A 142 -6.85 -5.50 6.07
CA GLY A 142 -7.79 -5.46 4.96
C GLY A 142 -7.04 -5.26 3.64
N THR A 143 -7.59 -5.83 2.58
CA THR A 143 -7.09 -5.58 1.22
C THR A 143 -7.25 -4.10 0.88
N GLU A 144 -6.23 -3.54 0.20
CA GLU A 144 -6.32 -2.19 -0.35
C GLU A 144 -7.59 -2.02 -1.20
N PRO A 145 -8.14 -0.80 -1.23
CA PRO A 145 -9.22 -0.47 -2.12
C PRO A 145 -8.75 -0.49 -3.58
N GLY A 146 -9.00 -1.62 -4.26
CA GLY A 146 -8.60 -1.78 -5.66
C GLY A 146 -8.36 -3.21 -6.12
N ALA A 147 -8.44 -4.22 -5.24
CA ALA A 147 -8.50 -5.61 -5.70
C ALA A 147 -9.73 -5.76 -6.64
N PRO A 148 -9.53 -6.13 -7.91
CA PRO A 148 -10.66 -6.44 -8.80
C PRO A 148 -11.49 -7.55 -8.16
N ARG A 149 -12.82 -7.40 -8.18
CA ARG A 149 -13.71 -8.55 -7.96
C ARG A 149 -13.62 -9.50 -9.16
#